data_AF-A0A524GKW9-F1
#
_entry.id   AF-A0A524GKW9-F1
#
_cell.length_a   1.000
_cell.length_b   1.000
_cell.length_c   1.000
_cell.angle_alpha   90.00
_cell.angle_beta   90.00
_cell.angle_gamma   90.00
#
_symmetry.space_group_name_H-M   'P 1'
#
loop_
_entity.id
_entity.type
_entity.pdbx_description
1 polymer ?
#
loop_
_entity_poly.entity_id
_entity_poly.type
_entity_poly.pdbx_seq_one_letter_code
_entity_poly.pdbx_strand_id
1 'polypeptide(L)'
;MGGDGRDVLNGSAHVIDSKGRDVTPSFIRGASEIQAIADLFTIKRAIMKEGSPSCGVLYIKRKGKRAEGHGVSSALFAQNGIDVVSSERINEYLAKYNCDRK
;
A
#
# COMPACT_ATOMS: atom_id res chain seq x y z
N MET A 1 -5.28 8.52 17.94
CA MET A 1 -5.77 7.68 16.82
C MET A 1 -4.81 7.79 15.66
N GLY A 2 -3.90 6.83 15.55
CA GLY A 2 -2.80 6.76 14.59
C GLY A 2 -2.83 5.42 13.85
N GLY A 3 -1.77 5.12 13.12
CA GLY A 3 -1.54 3.81 12.50
C GLY A 3 -1.32 3.88 10.98
N ASP A 4 -1.14 2.74 10.34
CA ASP A 4 -1.02 2.62 8.88
C ASP A 4 -1.78 1.38 8.37
N GLY A 5 -1.55 0.99 7.12
CA GLY A 5 -2.16 -0.18 6.51
C GLY A 5 -1.90 -1.49 7.27
N ARG A 6 -0.75 -1.62 7.95
CA ARG A 6 -0.42 -2.80 8.76
C ARG A 6 -1.31 -2.86 10.00
N ASP A 7 -1.53 -1.73 10.65
CA ASP A 7 -2.43 -1.65 11.80
C ASP A 7 -3.88 -1.97 11.42
N VAL A 8 -4.31 -1.54 10.22
CA VAL A 8 -5.61 -1.90 9.68
C VAL A 8 -5.75 -3.40 9.47
N LEU A 9 -4.73 -4.05 8.87
CA LEU A 9 -4.73 -5.49 8.66
C LEU A 9 -4.68 -6.29 9.96
N ASN A 10 -4.04 -5.74 11.01
CA ASN A 10 -3.96 -6.34 12.34
C ASN A 10 -5.21 -6.07 13.20
N GLY A 11 -6.18 -5.30 12.71
CA GLY A 11 -7.38 -4.92 13.46
C GLY A 11 -7.15 -3.89 14.58
N SER A 12 -5.98 -3.24 14.62
CA SER A 12 -5.64 -2.21 15.61
C SER A 12 -5.96 -0.78 15.13
N ALA A 13 -6.30 -0.60 13.85
CA ALA A 13 -6.71 0.68 13.28
C ALA A 13 -7.89 0.54 12.31
N HIS A 14 -8.61 1.65 12.09
CA HIS A 14 -9.75 1.74 11.19
C HIS A 14 -9.56 2.85 10.17
N VAL A 15 -10.10 2.66 8.97
CA VAL A 15 -10.20 3.68 7.92
C VAL A 15 -11.58 4.32 8.01
N ILE A 16 -11.62 5.57 8.46
CA ILE A 16 -12.86 6.34 8.62
C ILE A 16 -12.95 7.41 7.52
N ASP A 17 -14.09 7.49 6.85
CA ASP A 17 -14.32 8.48 5.81
C ASP A 17 -14.69 9.87 6.38
N SER A 18 -14.86 10.87 5.51
CA SER A 18 -15.20 12.23 5.93
C SER A 18 -16.59 12.36 6.56
N LYS A 19 -17.46 11.36 6.41
CA LYS A 19 -18.79 11.30 7.02
C LYS A 19 -18.79 10.52 8.33
N GLY A 20 -17.62 10.07 8.80
CA GLY A 20 -17.49 9.29 10.03
C GLY A 20 -17.85 7.81 9.86
N ARG A 21 -17.98 7.31 8.63
CA ARG A 21 -18.30 5.90 8.37
C ARG A 21 -17.03 5.06 8.37
N ASP A 22 -17.10 3.91 9.02
CA ASP A 22 -16.04 2.91 8.93
C ASP A 22 -16.08 2.24 7.54
N VAL A 23 -15.03 2.51 6.76
CA VAL A 23 -14.83 1.95 5.41
C VAL A 23 -13.68 0.94 5.39
N THR A 24 -13.20 0.52 6.57
CA THR A 24 -12.17 -0.52 6.73
C THR A 24 -12.47 -1.78 5.94
N PRO A 25 -13.71 -2.34 5.96
CA PRO A 25 -14.02 -3.56 5.21
C PRO A 25 -13.79 -3.41 3.70
N SER A 26 -14.10 -2.25 3.14
CA SER A 26 -13.91 -1.97 1.71
C SER A 26 -12.43 -1.90 1.32
N PHE A 27 -11.58 -1.33 2.19
CA PHE A 27 -10.14 -1.27 1.96
C PHE A 27 -9.49 -2.66 2.07
N ILE A 28 -9.85 -3.44 3.09
CA ILE A 28 -9.36 -4.82 3.26
C ILE A 28 -9.81 -5.68 2.08
N ARG A 29 -11.09 -5.58 1.68
CA ARG A 29 -11.60 -6.30 0.51
C ARG A 29 -10.83 -5.92 -0.75
N GLY A 30 -10.68 -4.63 -1.05
CA GLY A 30 -9.95 -4.18 -2.23
C GLY A 30 -8.50 -4.66 -2.24
N ALA A 31 -7.81 -4.66 -1.09
CA ALA A 31 -6.47 -5.21 -0.94
C ALA A 31 -6.43 -6.72 -1.21
N SER A 32 -7.39 -7.49 -0.67
CA SER A 32 -7.46 -8.94 -0.88
C SER A 32 -7.71 -9.32 -2.34
N GLU A 33 -8.59 -8.58 -3.02
CA GLU A 33 -8.94 -8.86 -4.43
C GLU A 33 -7.71 -8.62 -5.35
N ILE A 34 -6.97 -7.53 -5.13
CA ILE A 34 -5.75 -7.27 -5.91
C ILE A 34 -4.60 -8.22 -5.53
N GLN A 35 -4.54 -8.71 -4.29
CA GLN A 35 -3.61 -9.77 -3.89
C GLN A 35 -3.90 -11.06 -4.64
N ALA A 36 -5.18 -11.47 -4.74
CA ALA A 36 -5.56 -12.66 -5.50
C ALA A 36 -5.14 -12.56 -6.97
N ILE A 37 -5.25 -11.37 -7.58
CA ILE A 37 -4.74 -11.10 -8.93
C ILE A 37 -3.21 -11.23 -8.95
N ALA A 38 -2.51 -10.63 -7.97
CA ALA A 38 -1.06 -10.71 -7.89
C ALA A 38 -0.55 -12.16 -7.78
N ASP A 39 -1.22 -12.98 -6.98
CA ASP A 39 -0.92 -14.40 -6.82
C ASP A 39 -1.17 -15.17 -8.12
N LEU A 40 -2.31 -14.92 -8.77
CA LEU A 40 -2.68 -15.56 -10.04
C LEU A 40 -1.63 -15.32 -11.14
N PHE A 41 -1.08 -14.11 -11.20
CA PHE A 41 -0.07 -13.74 -12.19
C PHE A 41 1.37 -13.89 -11.68
N THR A 42 1.57 -14.44 -10.48
CA THR A 42 2.89 -14.58 -9.83
C THR A 42 3.67 -13.25 -9.81
N ILE A 43 2.97 -12.15 -9.58
CA ILE A 43 3.55 -10.81 -9.51
C ILE A 43 4.52 -10.75 -8.34
N LYS A 44 5.76 -10.35 -8.61
CA LYS A 44 6.79 -10.15 -7.58
C LYS A 44 6.96 -8.69 -7.19
N ARG A 45 6.35 -7.78 -7.94
CA ARG A 45 6.54 -6.34 -7.74
C ARG A 45 5.33 -5.53 -8.16
N ALA A 46 5.00 -4.51 -7.39
CA ALA A 46 3.90 -3.60 -7.65
C ALA A 46 4.35 -2.14 -7.54
N ILE A 47 4.02 -1.33 -8.54
CA ILE A 47 4.22 0.13 -8.50
C ILE A 47 2.93 0.74 -7.95
N MET A 48 3.05 1.49 -6.85
CA MET A 48 1.92 1.94 -6.07
C MET A 48 1.89 3.47 -5.98
N LYS A 49 0.72 4.07 -6.13
CA LYS A 49 0.56 5.53 -6.06
C LYS A 49 0.79 6.03 -4.64
N GLU A 50 1.83 6.85 -4.47
CA GLU A 50 2.24 7.36 -3.17
C GLU A 50 1.18 8.28 -2.52
N GLY A 51 1.14 8.29 -1.18
CA GLY A 51 0.29 9.16 -0.37
C GLY A 51 -1.18 8.71 -0.26
N SER A 52 -1.57 7.63 -0.94
CA SER A 52 -2.92 7.05 -0.87
C SER A 52 -3.11 6.23 0.41
N PRO A 53 -4.25 6.30 1.12
CA PRO A 53 -4.54 5.42 2.26
C PRO A 53 -4.61 3.93 1.86
N SER A 54 -4.77 3.61 0.57
CA SER A 54 -4.74 2.23 0.06
C SER A 54 -3.36 1.85 -0.47
N CYS A 55 -2.74 2.73 -1.26
CA CYS A 55 -1.55 2.39 -2.07
C CYS A 55 -0.26 3.11 -1.63
N GLY A 56 -0.30 3.96 -0.60
CA GLY A 56 0.90 4.62 -0.10
C GLY A 56 1.97 3.60 0.30
N VAL A 57 3.24 3.91 0.06
CA VAL A 57 4.36 3.01 0.36
C VAL A 57 5.19 3.60 1.50
N LEU A 58 5.60 4.85 1.35
CA LEU A 58 6.40 5.53 2.37
C LEU A 58 5.53 6.33 3.34
N TYR A 59 4.44 6.91 2.82
CA TYR A 59 3.53 7.71 3.62
C TYR A 59 2.09 7.62 3.10
N ILE A 60 1.14 7.90 3.98
CA ILE A 60 -0.28 8.08 3.67
C ILE A 60 -0.72 9.49 4.03
N LYS A 61 -1.65 10.05 3.26
CA LYS A 61 -2.27 11.34 3.58
C LYS A 61 -3.48 11.15 4.49
N ARG A 62 -3.44 11.75 5.67
CA ARG A 62 -4.53 11.79 6.65
C ARG A 62 -4.97 13.24 6.84
N LYS A 63 -6.21 13.56 6.46
CA LYS A 63 -6.75 14.93 6.54
C LYS A 63 -5.79 15.99 5.94
N GLY A 64 -5.21 15.66 4.77
CA GLY A 64 -4.25 16.52 4.06
C GLY A 64 -2.81 16.50 4.60
N LYS A 65 -2.55 15.90 5.77
CA LYS A 65 -1.21 15.80 6.36
C LYS A 65 -0.54 14.48 5.99
N ARG A 66 0.78 14.51 5.77
CA ARG A 66 1.59 13.29 5.59
C ARG A 66 1.74 12.59 6.94
N ALA A 67 1.54 11.28 6.93
CA ALA A 67 1.86 10.38 8.04
C ALA A 67 2.67 9.22 7.46
N GLU A 68 3.82 8.92 8.06
CA GLU A 68 4.66 7.80 7.63
C GLU A 68 3.93 6.48 7.77
N GLY A 69 4.16 5.57 6.83
CA GLY A 69 3.54 4.25 6.81
C GLY A 69 2.92 3.88 5.47
N HIS A 70 2.47 2.63 5.40
CA HIS A 70 1.91 2.04 4.20
C HIS A 70 0.40 2.30 4.10
N GLY A 71 -0.15 2.31 2.89
CA GLY A 71 -1.57 2.09 2.66
C GLY A 71 -1.95 0.62 2.82
N VAL A 72 -3.24 0.33 2.94
CA VAL A 72 -3.74 -1.03 3.23
C VAL A 72 -3.28 -2.08 2.20
N SER A 73 -3.40 -1.79 0.90
CA SER A 73 -2.96 -2.69 -0.17
C SER A 73 -1.45 -2.85 -0.20
N SER A 74 -0.69 -1.77 -0.05
CA SER A 74 0.77 -1.82 -0.02
C SER A 74 1.28 -2.62 1.19
N ALA A 75 0.63 -2.49 2.35
CA ALA A 75 0.93 -3.27 3.54
C ALA A 75 0.68 -4.77 3.31
N LEU A 76 -0.45 -5.14 2.70
CA LEU A 76 -0.78 -6.53 2.39
C LEU A 76 0.21 -7.15 1.41
N PHE A 77 0.55 -6.41 0.35
CA PHE A 77 1.55 -6.84 -0.65
C PHE A 77 2.91 -7.08 -0.01
N ALA A 78 3.37 -6.14 0.82
CA ALA A 78 4.63 -6.28 1.53
C ALA A 78 4.63 -7.48 2.48
N GLN A 79 3.53 -7.74 3.21
CA GLN A 79 3.39 -8.93 4.07
C GLN A 79 3.46 -10.24 3.29
N ASN A 80 2.97 -10.24 2.04
CA ASN A 80 2.98 -11.42 1.16
C ASN A 80 4.22 -11.49 0.26
N GLY A 81 5.26 -10.69 0.53
CA GLY A 81 6.55 -10.77 -0.18
C GLY A 81 6.56 -10.15 -1.58
N ILE A 82 5.58 -9.31 -1.92
CA ILE A 82 5.61 -8.49 -3.13
C ILE A 82 6.43 -7.23 -2.85
N ASP A 83 7.40 -6.95 -3.71
CA ASP A 83 8.21 -5.72 -3.66
C ASP A 83 7.35 -4.51 -4.05
N VAL A 84 7.05 -3.64 -3.09
CA VAL A 84 6.20 -2.45 -3.29
C VAL A 84 7.04 -1.21 -3.57
N VAL A 85 6.88 -0.64 -4.76
CA VAL A 85 7.64 0.52 -5.22
C VAL A 85 6.75 1.75 -5.25
N SER A 86 7.18 2.80 -4.54
CA SER A 86 6.51 4.09 -4.58
C SER A 86 6.56 4.71 -5.97
N SER A 87 5.45 5.29 -6.42
CA SER A 87 5.40 6.07 -7.65
C SER A 87 6.40 7.24 -7.68
N GLU A 88 6.76 7.78 -6.51
CA GLU A 88 7.73 8.87 -6.38
C GLU A 88 9.19 8.38 -6.52
N ARG A 89 9.43 7.06 -6.42
CA ARG A 89 10.76 6.44 -6.50
C ARG A 89 10.94 5.53 -7.72
N ILE A 90 10.06 5.64 -8.72
CA ILE A 90 10.12 4.82 -9.95
C ILE A 90 11.47 4.98 -10.65
N ASN A 91 12.00 6.20 -10.77
CA ASN A 91 13.25 6.44 -11.50
C ASN A 91 14.46 5.77 -10.82
N GLU A 92 14.56 5.88 -9.49
CA GLU A 92 15.59 5.18 -8.71
C GLU A 92 15.50 3.67 -8.89
N TYR A 93 14.27 3.15 -8.90
CA TYR A 93 14.01 1.74 -9.10
C TYR A 93 14.42 1.28 -10.51
N LEU A 94 14.05 2.03 -11.56
CA LEU A 94 14.42 1.71 -12.95
C LEU A 94 15.94 1.75 -13.15
N ALA A 95 16.64 2.68 -12.51
CA ALA A 95 18.10 2.75 -12.55
C ALA A 95 18.75 1.49 -11.98
N LYS A 96 18.27 1.00 -10.82
CA LYS A 96 18.75 -0.26 -10.22
C LYS A 96 18.46 -1.46 -11.11
N TYR A 97 17.22 -1.56 -11.60
CA TYR A 97 16.78 -2.67 -12.45
C TYR A 97 17.62 -2.83 -13.74
N ASN A 98 18.10 -1.72 -14.30
CA ASN A 98 18.96 -1.75 -15.48
C ASN A 98 20.42 -2.11 -15.16
N CYS A 99 20.88 -1.92 -13.93
CA CYS A 99 22.20 -2.34 -13.47
C CYS A 99 22.25 -3.84 -13.19
N ASP A 100 21.21 -4.39 -12.56
CA ASP A 100 21.12 -5.81 -12.17
C ASP A 100 20.94 -6.78 -13.36
N ARG A 101 20.65 -6.25 -14.56
CA ARG A 101 20.52 -7.03 -15.81
C ARG A 101 21.78 -7.04 -16.69
N LYS A 102 22.85 -6.37 -16.29
CA LYS A 102 24.17 -6.49 -16.93
C LYS A 102 24.96 -7.63 -16.30
#